data_AF-A0A5Z1U5X7-F1
#
_entry.id   AF-A0A5Z1U5X7-F1
#
_cell.length_a   1.000
_cell.length_b   1.000
_cell.length_c   1.000
_cell.angle_alpha   90.00
_cell.angle_beta   90.00
_cell.angle_gamma   90.00
#
_symmetry.space_group_name_H-M   'P 1'
#
loop_
_entity.id
_entity.type
_entity.pdbx_description
1 polymer ?
#
loop_
_entity_poly.entity_id
_entity_poly.type
_entity_poly.pdbx_seq_one_letter_code
_entity_poly.pdbx_strand_id
1 'polypeptide(L)'
;MTKTELKRVCVKPYDKDKFEVVENYEFSLPNYKGIVPKGFKTDGASIPRFFWSLFPPFKSEYFSACVVHDFLCEKANSRSDYKIADLALKEAMAFLGCSKFKIFVFYHSCNLYHVIKCIFKSIKKELK
;
A
#
# COMPACT_ATOMS: atom_id res chain seq x y z
N MET A 1 27.36 -2.82 1.84
CA MET A 1 25.96 -3.21 2.12
C MET A 1 25.30 -3.52 0.80
N THR A 2 25.07 -4.80 0.51
CA THR A 2 24.33 -5.23 -0.69
C THR A 2 22.91 -4.66 -0.59
N LYS A 3 22.53 -3.81 -1.54
CA LYS A 3 21.17 -3.29 -1.65
C LYS A 3 20.27 -4.48 -1.98
N THR A 4 19.54 -5.01 -1.00
CA THR A 4 18.56 -6.07 -1.23
C THR A 4 17.38 -5.50 -2.02
N GLU A 5 17.48 -5.42 -3.34
CA GLU A 5 16.46 -4.80 -4.18
C GLU A 5 15.08 -5.45 -3.95
N LEU A 6 14.06 -4.62 -3.77
CA LEU A 6 12.69 -5.09 -3.66
C LEU A 6 12.23 -5.58 -5.04
N LYS A 7 11.95 -6.87 -5.17
CA LYS A 7 11.45 -7.47 -6.41
C LYS A 7 10.14 -6.80 -6.84
N ARG A 8 9.89 -6.74 -8.14
CA ARG A 8 8.60 -6.27 -8.66
C ARG A 8 7.56 -7.38 -8.55
N VAL A 9 6.34 -7.03 -8.14
CA VAL A 9 5.25 -7.99 -8.05
C VAL A 9 4.75 -8.35 -9.44
N CYS A 10 4.45 -9.62 -9.67
CA CYS A 10 3.77 -10.08 -10.87
C CYS A 10 2.26 -10.14 -10.60
N VAL A 11 1.48 -9.54 -11.49
CA VAL A 11 0.02 -9.51 -11.38
C VAL A 11 -0.64 -9.79 -12.74
N LYS A 12 -1.87 -10.29 -12.70
CA LYS A 12 -2.77 -10.40 -13.85
C LYS A 12 -4.00 -9.51 -13.62
N PRO A 13 -4.64 -8.99 -14.68
CA PRO A 13 -5.92 -8.32 -14.52
C PRO A 13 -6.98 -9.29 -13.99
N TYR A 14 -7.82 -8.81 -13.07
CA TYR A 14 -8.96 -9.57 -12.50
C TYR A 14 -10.31 -8.92 -12.83
N ASP A 15 -10.36 -7.58 -12.87
CA ASP A 15 -11.57 -6.78 -13.14
C ASP A 15 -11.11 -5.40 -13.65
N LYS A 16 -12.05 -4.50 -14.00
CA LYS A 16 -11.74 -3.13 -14.40
C LYS A 16 -10.89 -2.46 -13.33
N ASP A 17 -9.68 -2.06 -13.72
CA ASP A 17 -8.75 -1.33 -12.87
C ASP A 17 -8.33 -2.12 -11.59
N LYS A 18 -8.43 -3.46 -11.61
CA LYS A 18 -8.06 -4.34 -10.48
C LYS A 18 -7.18 -5.50 -10.93
N PHE A 19 -6.29 -5.90 -10.02
CA PHE A 19 -5.25 -6.89 -10.29
C PHE A 19 -5.24 -8.00 -9.24
N GLU A 20 -4.77 -9.17 -9.65
CA GLU A 20 -4.57 -10.34 -8.79
C GLU A 20 -3.11 -10.76 -8.86
N VAL A 21 -2.51 -10.99 -7.68
CA VAL A 21 -1.14 -11.47 -7.52
C VAL A 21 -1.04 -12.91 -8.03
N VAL A 22 -0.16 -13.17 -9.01
CA VAL A 22 -0.10 -14.47 -9.69
C VAL A 22 0.69 -15.53 -8.92
N GLU A 23 1.62 -15.10 -8.07
CA GLU A 23 2.55 -15.93 -7.31
C GLU A 23 2.82 -15.29 -5.94
N ASN A 24 3.23 -16.09 -4.95
CA ASN A 24 3.56 -15.55 -3.63
C ASN A 24 4.63 -14.46 -3.76
N TYR A 25 4.28 -13.26 -3.34
CA TYR A 25 5.16 -12.11 -3.41
C TYR A 25 5.78 -11.84 -2.04
N GLU A 26 7.03 -12.25 -1.91
CA GLU A 26 7.83 -12.04 -0.70
C GLU A 26 8.48 -10.66 -0.75
N PHE A 27 8.27 -9.86 0.29
CA PHE A 27 8.92 -8.57 0.47
C PHE A 27 9.80 -8.59 1.71
N SER A 28 11.00 -8.03 1.59
CA SER A 28 11.94 -7.84 2.69
C SER A 28 12.43 -6.40 2.66
N LEU A 29 11.91 -5.60 3.56
CA LEU A 29 12.28 -4.21 3.82
C LEU A 29 13.15 -4.19 5.10
N PRO A 30 13.97 -3.15 5.32
CA PRO A 30 14.75 -2.98 6.55
C PRO A 30 14.01 -3.28 7.87
N ASN A 31 12.77 -2.82 8.01
CA ASN A 31 11.98 -2.96 9.23
C ASN A 31 10.80 -3.93 9.09
N TYR A 32 10.44 -4.33 7.87
CA TYR A 32 9.22 -5.10 7.60
C TYR A 32 9.48 -6.22 6.61
N LYS A 33 8.97 -7.41 6.88
CA LYS A 33 9.02 -8.54 5.95
C LYS A 33 7.71 -9.29 5.97
N GLY A 34 7.38 -9.92 4.86
CA GLY A 34 6.15 -10.70 4.76
C GLY A 34 5.96 -11.31 3.38
N ILE A 35 4.84 -12.03 3.25
CA ILE A 35 4.45 -12.70 2.01
C ILE A 35 3.02 -12.26 1.70
N VAL A 36 2.84 -11.65 0.52
CA VAL A 36 1.52 -11.43 -0.08
C VAL A 36 1.16 -12.72 -0.83
N PRO A 37 0.10 -13.43 -0.44
CA PRO A 37 -0.23 -14.73 -1.02
C PRO A 37 -0.70 -14.59 -2.47
N LYS A 38 -0.44 -15.62 -3.26
CA LYS A 38 -1.08 -15.81 -4.57
C LYS A 38 -2.60 -15.67 -4.44
N GLY A 39 -3.21 -14.97 -5.39
CA GLY A 39 -4.65 -14.72 -5.40
C GLY A 39 -5.08 -13.47 -4.63
N PHE A 40 -4.16 -12.77 -3.96
CA PHE A 40 -4.46 -11.48 -3.35
C PHE A 40 -4.90 -10.47 -4.41
N LYS A 41 -5.99 -9.73 -4.11
CA LYS A 41 -6.59 -8.75 -5.00
C LYS A 41 -6.24 -7.35 -4.53
N THR A 42 -5.83 -6.51 -5.47
CA THR A 42 -5.39 -5.12 -5.23
C THR A 42 -6.00 -4.19 -6.26
N ASP A 43 -6.32 -2.98 -5.84
CA ASP A 43 -6.74 -1.89 -6.72
C ASP A 43 -5.60 -0.87 -6.97
N GLY A 44 -4.37 -1.22 -6.59
CA GLY A 44 -3.20 -0.37 -6.76
C GLY A 44 -3.24 0.85 -5.84
N ALA A 45 -2.92 2.03 -6.35
CA ALA A 45 -3.05 3.24 -5.57
C ALA A 45 -4.49 3.80 -5.66
N SER A 46 -5.24 3.65 -4.57
CA SER A 46 -6.57 4.25 -4.37
C SER A 46 -6.52 5.79 -4.29
N ILE A 47 -6.39 6.45 -5.45
CA ILE A 47 -6.23 7.90 -5.59
C ILE A 47 -7.45 8.50 -6.31
N PRO A 48 -7.99 9.65 -5.87
CA PRO A 48 -9.05 10.35 -6.61
C PRO A 48 -8.65 10.71 -8.05
N ARG A 49 -9.57 10.55 -9.01
CA ARG A 49 -9.32 10.68 -10.46
C ARG A 49 -8.64 11.99 -10.88
N PHE A 50 -8.94 13.10 -10.23
CA PHE A 50 -8.37 14.40 -10.56
C PHE A 50 -6.86 14.49 -10.29
N PHE A 51 -6.30 13.61 -9.45
CA PHE A 51 -4.87 13.53 -9.18
C PHE A 51 -4.11 12.56 -10.11
N TRP A 52 -4.79 11.83 -11.00
CA TRP A 52 -4.16 10.79 -11.82
C TRP A 52 -3.13 11.31 -12.81
N SER A 53 -3.21 12.59 -13.19
CA SER A 53 -2.17 13.25 -14.00
C SER A 53 -0.82 13.35 -13.29
N LEU A 54 -0.84 13.48 -11.95
CA LEU A 54 0.36 13.60 -11.11
C LEU A 54 0.77 12.26 -10.50
N PHE A 55 -0.23 11.47 -10.08
CA PHE A 55 -0.05 10.19 -9.40
C PHE A 55 -0.92 9.12 -10.05
N PRO A 56 -0.47 8.51 -11.16
CA PRO A 56 -1.23 7.47 -11.85
C PRO A 56 -1.43 6.25 -10.95
N PRO A 57 -2.64 5.68 -10.82
CA PRO A 57 -2.92 4.63 -9.85
C PRO A 57 -2.07 3.36 -10.05
N PHE A 58 -1.70 3.07 -11.29
CA PHE A 58 -1.02 1.83 -11.70
C PHE A 58 0.44 2.04 -12.10
N LYS A 59 1.08 3.11 -11.62
CA LYS A 59 2.46 3.40 -11.99
C LYS A 59 3.39 2.31 -11.46
N SER A 60 4.09 1.64 -12.36
CA SER A 60 5.02 0.54 -12.05
C SER A 60 6.03 0.93 -10.96
N GLU A 61 6.44 2.20 -10.91
CA GLU A 61 7.36 2.82 -9.94
C GLU A 61 7.03 2.44 -8.48
N TYR A 62 5.76 2.52 -8.07
CA TYR A 62 5.31 2.24 -6.69
C TYR A 62 4.25 1.14 -6.58
N PHE A 63 3.83 0.54 -7.71
CA PHE A 63 2.76 -0.47 -7.71
C PHE A 63 3.04 -1.62 -6.72
N SER A 64 4.26 -2.17 -6.70
CA SER A 64 4.63 -3.21 -5.72
C SER A 64 4.48 -2.76 -4.27
N ALA A 65 4.74 -1.48 -3.97
CA ALA A 65 4.57 -0.93 -2.64
C ALA A 65 3.08 -0.81 -2.27
N CYS A 66 2.22 -0.44 -3.23
CA CYS A 66 0.77 -0.46 -3.06
C CYS A 66 0.25 -1.86 -2.75
N VAL A 67 0.73 -2.90 -3.45
CA VAL A 67 0.31 -4.28 -3.17
C VAL A 67 0.65 -4.72 -1.73
N VAL A 68 1.84 -4.36 -1.23
CA VAL A 68 2.21 -4.61 0.18
C VAL A 68 1.29 -3.84 1.13
N HIS A 69 1.01 -2.57 0.82
CA HIS A 69 0.16 -1.70 1.62
C HIS A 69 -1.27 -2.22 1.72
N ASP A 70 -1.90 -2.52 0.59
CA ASP A 70 -3.26 -3.06 0.52
C ASP A 70 -3.40 -4.33 1.36
N PHE A 71 -2.43 -5.24 1.23
CA PHE A 71 -2.42 -6.50 1.98
C PHE A 71 -2.33 -6.28 3.49
N LEU A 72 -1.46 -5.38 3.94
CA LEU A 72 -1.34 -5.03 5.35
C LEU A 72 -2.60 -4.30 5.87
N CYS A 73 -3.19 -3.44 5.04
CA CYS A 73 -4.42 -2.72 5.35
C CYS A 73 -5.65 -3.65 5.45
N GLU A 74 -5.73 -4.72 4.66
CA GLU A 74 -6.79 -5.72 4.76
C GLU A 74 -6.70 -6.52 6.08
N LYS A 75 -5.48 -6.76 6.56
CA LYS A 75 -5.23 -7.44 7.84
C LYS A 75 -5.31 -6.54 9.07
N ALA A 76 -5.35 -5.22 8.88
CA ALA A 76 -5.32 -4.26 9.96
C ALA A 76 -6.65 -4.21 10.72
N ASN A 77 -6.59 -4.40 12.05
CA ASN A 77 -7.76 -4.34 12.93
C ASN A 77 -7.77 -3.09 13.82
N SER A 78 -6.61 -2.45 13.96
CA SER A 78 -6.38 -1.31 14.84
C SER A 78 -5.69 -0.15 14.12
N ARG A 79 -5.67 1.01 14.77
CA ARG A 79 -4.97 2.20 14.27
C ARG A 79 -3.45 1.98 14.16
N SER A 80 -2.87 1.21 15.07
CA SER A 80 -1.47 0.83 15.05
C SER A 80 -1.13 -0.04 13.84
N ASP A 81 -2.01 -0.98 13.47
CA ASP A 81 -1.78 -1.85 12.30
C ASP A 81 -1.78 -1.04 11.01
N TYR A 82 -2.73 -0.10 10.86
CA TYR A 82 -2.73 0.84 9.73
C TYR A 82 -1.46 1.69 9.70
N LYS A 83 -0.94 2.12 10.87
CA LYS A 83 0.32 2.87 10.92
C LYS A 83 1.50 2.03 10.44
N ILE A 84 1.52 0.73 10.77
CA ILE A 84 2.52 -0.22 10.28
C ILE A 84 2.43 -0.36 8.76
N ALA A 85 1.21 -0.50 8.22
CA ALA A 85 0.99 -0.53 6.77
C ALA A 85 1.53 0.74 6.09
N ASP A 86 1.20 1.92 6.62
CA ASP A 86 1.65 3.21 6.06
C ASP A 86 3.17 3.37 6.12
N LEU A 87 3.82 2.90 7.20
CA LEU A 87 5.28 2.90 7.31
C LEU A 87 5.94 1.92 6.34
N ALA A 88 5.38 0.73 6.18
CA ALA A 88 5.84 -0.26 5.20
C ALA A 88 5.71 0.29 3.76
N LEU A 89 4.62 0.99 3.43
CA LEU A 89 4.44 1.68 2.16
C LEU A 89 5.57 2.70 1.92
N LYS A 90 5.80 3.57 2.90
CA LYS A 90 6.86 4.60 2.84
C LYS A 90 8.23 3.97 2.57
N GLU A 91 8.55 2.90 3.27
CA GLU A 91 9.83 2.20 3.18
C GLU A 91 9.98 1.46 1.84
N ALA A 92 8.93 0.77 1.39
CA ALA A 92 8.91 0.10 0.10
C ALA A 92 9.06 1.10 -1.06
N MET A 93 8.35 2.22 -1.04
CA MET A 93 8.49 3.26 -2.07
C MET A 93 9.92 3.84 -2.10
N ALA A 94 10.54 4.05 -0.94
CA ALA A 94 11.93 4.48 -0.86
C ALA A 94 12.89 3.45 -1.47
N PHE A 95 12.66 2.17 -1.20
CA PHE A 95 13.46 1.07 -1.76
C PHE A 95 13.32 0.94 -3.28
N LEU A 96 12.13 1.22 -3.81
CA LEU A 96 11.84 1.23 -5.25
C LEU A 96 12.38 2.49 -5.97
N GLY A 97 13.02 3.41 -5.24
CA GLY A 97 13.63 4.62 -5.82
C GLY A 97 12.63 5.75 -6.09
N CYS A 98 11.46 5.74 -5.45
CA CYS A 98 10.50 6.84 -5.59
C CYS A 98 11.08 8.16 -5.07
N SER A 99 10.71 9.27 -5.71
CA SER A 99 11.09 10.62 -5.24
C SER A 99 10.57 10.88 -3.82
N LYS A 100 11.36 11.56 -2.99
CA LYS A 100 10.97 11.92 -1.60
C LYS A 100 9.62 12.64 -1.50
N PHE A 101 9.30 13.49 -2.49
CA PHE A 101 8.02 14.18 -2.56
C PHE A 101 6.83 13.22 -2.70
N LYS A 102 6.87 12.28 -3.64
CA LYS A 102 5.82 11.24 -3.79
C LYS A 102 5.66 10.43 -2.50
N ILE A 103 6.77 10.00 -1.91
CA ILE A 103 6.78 9.22 -0.67
C ILE A 103 6.07 10.02 0.45
N PHE A 104 6.39 11.30 0.58
CA PHE A 104 5.75 12.20 1.53
C PHE A 104 4.24 12.28 1.28
N VAL A 105 3.81 12.58 0.06
CA VAL A 105 2.39 12.70 -0.29
C VAL A 105 1.63 11.41 0.02
N PHE A 106 2.13 10.25 -0.42
CA PHE A 106 1.47 8.97 -0.20
C PHE A 106 1.36 8.65 1.30
N TYR A 107 2.49 8.69 2.02
CA TYR A 107 2.52 8.39 3.44
C TYR A 107 1.56 9.26 4.25
N HIS A 108 1.60 10.58 4.05
CA HIS A 108 0.75 11.50 4.83
C HIS A 108 -0.73 11.38 4.44
N SER A 109 -1.04 11.12 3.16
CA SER A 109 -2.42 10.93 2.70
C SER A 109 -3.05 9.66 3.28
N CYS A 110 -2.36 8.52 3.18
CA CYS A 110 -2.84 7.25 3.73
C CYS A 110 -2.99 7.32 5.26
N ASN A 111 -1.99 7.88 5.93
CA ASN A 111 -2.00 8.05 7.39
C ASN A 111 -3.19 8.91 7.86
N LEU A 112 -3.43 10.05 7.22
CA LEU A 112 -4.58 10.90 7.53
C LEU A 112 -5.91 10.18 7.28
N TYR A 113 -6.04 9.50 6.14
CA TYR A 113 -7.24 8.72 5.82
C TYR A 113 -7.51 7.64 6.88
N HIS A 114 -6.51 6.90 7.33
CA HIS A 114 -6.66 5.88 8.36
C HIS A 114 -7.01 6.46 9.74
N VAL A 115 -6.48 7.63 10.11
CA VAL A 115 -6.90 8.35 11.33
C VAL A 115 -8.39 8.66 11.27
N ILE A 116 -8.83 9.28 10.18
CA ILE A 116 -10.23 9.66 9.97
C ILE A 116 -11.12 8.41 10.00
N LYS A 117 -10.75 7.36 9.26
CA LYS A 117 -11.47 6.07 9.21
C LYS A 117 -11.64 5.44 10.60
N CYS A 118 -10.59 5.45 11.42
CA CYS A 118 -10.65 4.91 12.78
C CYS A 118 -11.54 5.74 13.70
N ILE A 119 -11.47 7.07 13.61
CA ILE A 119 -12.34 7.98 14.38
C ILE A 119 -13.81 7.72 14.05
N PHE A 120 -14.17 7.70 12.76
CA PHE A 120 -15.53 7.40 12.32
C PHE A 120 -16.01 6.01 12.78
N LYS A 121 -15.13 5.00 12.74
CA LYS A 121 -15.45 3.65 13.25
C LYS A 121 -15.74 3.67 14.76
N SER A 122 -15.01 4.48 15.54
CA SER A 122 -15.25 4.64 16.99
C SER A 122 -16.59 5.32 17.25
N ILE A 123 -16.86 6.45 16.60
CA ILE A 123 -18.13 7.20 16.75
C ILE A 123 -19.32 6.29 16.40
N LYS A 124 -19.25 5.54 15.30
CA LYS A 124 -20.32 4.62 14.89
C LYS A 124 -20.54 3.46 15.87
N LYS A 125 -19.51 3.07 16.63
CA LYS A 125 -19.62 2.03 17.67
C LYS A 125 -20.33 2.56 18.92
N GLU A 126 -20.14 3.83 19.25
CA GLU A 126 -20.81 4.48 20.39
C GLU A 126 -22.29 4.80 20.12
N LEU A 127 -22.66 5.01 18.85
CA LEU A 127 -24.04 5.29 18.42
C LEU A 127 -24.92 4.03 18.23
N LYS A 128 -24.35 2.83 18.43
CA LYS A 128 -25.06 1.54 18.34
C LYS A 128 -25.27 0.96 19.72
#